data_AF-A0A2N5I8X9-F1
#
_entry.id   AF-A0A2N5I8X9-F1
#
_cell.length_a   1.000
_cell.length_b   1.000
_cell.length_c   1.000
_cell.angle_alpha   90.00
_cell.angle_beta   90.00
_cell.angle_gamma   90.00
#
_symmetry.space_group_name_H-M   'P 1'
#
loop_
_entity.id
_entity.type
_entity.pdbx_description
1 polymer ?
#
loop_
_entity_poly.entity_id
_entity_poly.type
_entity_poly.pdbx_seq_one_letter_code
_entity_poly.pdbx_strand_id
1 'polypeptide(L)'
;MEIASNSVLLKMEELVKKARSAESKEKLNGYIIAVQALCDIILDEPETTPAGIYGERFVPAAQSPVIQQESARSVSSLPQGKPAKMDEANGESLFDF
;
A
#
# COMPACT_ATOMS: atom_id res chain seq x y z
N MET A 1 7.76 17.49 -23.95
CA MET A 1 6.63 16.57 -23.72
C MET A 1 6.48 15.55 -24.84
N GLU A 2 6.34 15.97 -26.11
CA GLU A 2 6.11 15.09 -27.28
C GLU A 2 7.00 13.82 -27.38
N ILE A 3 8.29 13.93 -27.07
CA ILE A 3 9.22 12.79 -27.17
C ILE A 3 8.96 11.74 -26.08
N ALA A 4 8.61 12.18 -24.86
CA ALA A 4 8.30 11.30 -23.75
C ALA A 4 6.95 10.59 -23.97
N SER A 5 5.94 11.32 -24.42
CA SER A 5 4.61 10.77 -24.73
C SER A 5 4.69 9.71 -25.85
N ASN A 6 5.46 9.97 -26.91
CA ASN A 6 5.66 8.99 -27.99
C ASN A 6 6.35 7.70 -27.52
N SER A 7 7.34 7.81 -26.62
CA SER A 7 8.01 6.62 -26.06
C SER A 7 7.05 5.75 -25.24
N VAL A 8 6.16 6.38 -24.46
CA VAL A 8 5.14 5.66 -23.69
C VAL A 8 4.13 4.98 -24.62
N LEU A 9 3.67 5.66 -25.67
CA LEU A 9 2.75 5.08 -26.67
C LEU A 9 3.36 3.86 -27.37
N LEU A 10 4.65 3.90 -27.73
CA LEU A 10 5.36 2.74 -28.27
C LEU A 10 5.39 1.58 -27.27
N LYS A 11 5.57 1.88 -25.97
CA LYS A 11 5.57 0.86 -24.93
C LYS A 11 4.20 0.22 -24.74
N MET A 12 3.13 1.01 -24.82
CA MET A 12 1.75 0.51 -24.79
C MET A 12 1.49 -0.42 -25.96
N GLU A 13 1.94 -0.09 -27.17
CA GLU A 13 1.80 -0.96 -28.34
C GLU A 13 2.50 -2.33 -28.13
N GLU A 14 3.71 -2.33 -27.58
CA GLU A 14 4.44 -3.56 -27.23
C GLU A 14 3.67 -4.40 -26.20
N LEU A 15 3.13 -3.77 -25.16
CA LEU A 15 2.34 -4.45 -24.13
C LEU A 15 1.05 -5.03 -24.72
N VAL A 16 0.37 -4.33 -25.63
CA VAL A 16 -0.81 -4.84 -26.32
C VAL A 16 -0.46 -6.04 -27.21
N LYS A 17 0.69 -6.03 -27.90
CA LYS A 17 1.17 -7.19 -28.66
C LYS A 17 1.39 -8.39 -27.74
N LYS A 18 2.05 -8.19 -26.60
CA LYS A 18 2.28 -9.23 -25.58
C LYS A 18 0.99 -9.75 -24.95
N ALA A 19 0.01 -8.88 -24.74
CA ALA A 19 -1.32 -9.25 -24.26
C ALA A 19 -2.05 -10.19 -25.23
N ARG A 20 -1.97 -9.91 -26.53
CA ARG A 20 -2.57 -10.76 -27.57
C ARG A 20 -1.93 -12.15 -27.65
N SER A 21 -0.63 -12.25 -27.38
CA SER A 21 0.09 -13.53 -27.34
C SER A 21 0.13 -14.17 -25.95
N ALA A 22 -0.64 -13.68 -24.97
CA ALA A 22 -0.57 -14.19 -23.61
C ALA A 22 -1.22 -15.58 -23.51
N GLU A 23 -0.46 -16.54 -22.97
CA GLU A 23 -0.90 -17.93 -22.79
C GLU A 23 -1.77 -18.14 -21.55
N SER A 24 -1.83 -17.16 -20.64
CA SER A 24 -2.62 -17.22 -19.42
C SER A 24 -3.38 -15.93 -19.16
N LYS A 25 -4.53 -16.05 -18.51
CA LYS A 25 -5.38 -14.91 -18.13
C LYS A 25 -4.68 -13.96 -17.16
N GLU A 26 -3.83 -14.48 -16.29
CA GLU A 26 -3.02 -13.68 -15.35
C GLU A 26 -2.02 -12.80 -16.10
N LYS A 27 -1.30 -13.35 -17.10
CA LYS A 27 -0.39 -12.58 -17.94
C LYS A 27 -1.14 -11.52 -18.75
N LEU A 28 -2.28 -11.90 -19.34
CA LEU A 28 -3.16 -10.96 -20.06
C LEU A 28 -3.55 -9.78 -19.16
N ASN A 29 -4.09 -10.06 -17.97
CA ASN A 29 -4.49 -9.04 -17.01
C ASN A 29 -3.30 -8.16 -16.59
N GLY A 30 -2.12 -8.76 -16.35
CA GLY A 30 -0.91 -8.02 -16.03
C GLY A 30 -0.51 -7.03 -17.12
N TYR A 31 -0.58 -7.41 -18.39
CA TYR A 31 -0.30 -6.50 -19.50
C TYR A 31 -1.35 -5.37 -19.62
N ILE A 32 -2.63 -5.68 -19.39
CA ILE A 32 -3.69 -4.66 -19.40
C ILE A 32 -3.51 -3.65 -18.27
N ILE A 33 -3.18 -4.11 -17.05
CA ILE A 33 -2.89 -3.24 -15.91
C ILE A 33 -1.67 -2.36 -16.20
N ALA A 34 -0.63 -2.90 -16.81
CA ALA A 34 0.55 -2.11 -17.19
C ALA A 34 0.20 -1.01 -18.20
N VAL A 35 -0.66 -1.30 -19.19
CA VAL A 35 -1.15 -0.30 -20.14
C VAL A 35 -1.97 0.78 -19.42
N GLN A 36 -2.84 0.40 -18.49
CA GLN A 36 -3.62 1.34 -17.68
C GLN A 36 -2.71 2.27 -16.86
N ALA A 37 -1.71 1.73 -16.17
CA ALA A 37 -0.75 2.54 -15.41
C ALA A 37 0.01 3.54 -16.30
N LEU A 38 0.34 3.17 -17.55
CA LEU A 38 0.96 4.10 -18.49
C LEU A 38 0.02 5.22 -18.92
N CYS A 39 -1.28 4.93 -19.10
CA CYS A 39 -2.29 5.98 -19.32
C CYS A 39 -2.34 6.94 -18.13
N ASP A 40 -2.43 6.39 -16.92
CA ASP A 40 -2.53 7.18 -15.70
C ASP A 40 -1.33 8.12 -15.58
N ILE A 41 -0.10 7.65 -15.80
CA ILE A 41 1.11 8.49 -15.75
C ILE A 41 1.10 9.63 -16.77
N ILE A 42 0.63 9.39 -18.00
CA ILE A 42 0.54 10.45 -19.03
C ILE A 42 -0.53 11.48 -18.65
N LEU A 43 -1.63 11.05 -18.02
CA LEU A 43 -2.75 11.91 -17.67
C LEU A 43 -2.54 12.65 -16.34
N ASP A 44 -1.77 12.06 -15.43
CA ASP A 44 -1.49 12.55 -14.08
C ASP A 44 -0.16 13.32 -14.02
N GLU A 45 0.47 13.61 -15.17
CA GLU A 45 1.63 14.51 -15.22
C GLU A 45 1.14 15.90 -14.76
N PRO A 46 1.53 16.38 -13.56
CA PRO A 46 1.12 17.69 -13.12
C PRO A 46 1.84 18.68 -14.01
N GLU A 47 1.07 19.38 -14.86
CA GLU A 47 1.48 20.63 -15.48
C GLU A 47 2.28 21.41 -14.43
N THR A 48 3.58 21.55 -14.69
CA THR A 48 4.62 21.99 -13.76
C THR A 48 4.09 22.92 -12.66
N THR A 49 3.77 22.35 -11.49
CA THR A 49 3.62 23.09 -10.24
C THR A 49 4.56 22.44 -9.24
N PRO A 50 5.60 23.18 -8.78
CA PRO A 50 6.55 22.61 -7.85
C PRO A 50 5.90 22.51 -6.47
N ALA A 51 6.18 21.39 -5.80
CA ALA A 51 5.93 21.09 -4.40
C ALA A 51 4.49 20.66 -4.03
N GLY A 52 4.39 19.38 -3.67
CA GLY A 52 3.51 18.96 -2.60
C GLY A 52 2.69 17.72 -2.89
N ILE A 53 2.90 16.72 -2.05
CA ILE A 53 1.93 15.67 -1.69
C ILE A 53 1.95 14.45 -2.60
N TYR A 54 2.88 13.57 -2.26
CA TYR A 54 2.76 12.12 -2.40
C TYR A 54 1.34 11.68 -1.97
N GLY A 55 0.45 11.47 -2.94
CA GLY A 55 -0.89 10.94 -2.73
C GLY A 55 -0.84 9.45 -2.44
N GLU A 56 -1.07 9.12 -1.17
CA GLU A 56 -1.64 7.88 -0.61
C GLU A 56 -1.38 6.56 -1.35
N ARG A 57 -0.39 5.82 -0.85
CA ARG A 57 -0.32 4.37 -1.06
C ARG A 57 -1.58 3.72 -0.48
N PHE A 58 -2.30 2.97 -1.31
CA PHE A 58 -3.40 2.12 -0.91
C PHE A 58 -2.90 1.08 0.11
N VAL A 59 -3.24 1.27 1.40
CA VAL A 59 -3.04 0.27 2.44
C VAL A 59 -4.34 -0.54 2.52
N PRO A 60 -4.34 -1.85 2.22
CA PRO A 60 -5.51 -2.67 2.49
C PRO A 60 -5.73 -2.69 3.99
N ALA A 61 -6.87 -2.14 4.44
CA ALA A 61 -7.27 -2.14 5.83
C ALA A 61 -7.36 -3.60 6.32
N ALA A 62 -6.40 -4.00 7.15
CA ALA A 62 -6.50 -5.23 7.91
C ALA A 62 -7.72 -5.11 8.84
N GLN A 63 -8.66 -6.03 8.70
CA GLN A 63 -9.85 -6.10 9.53
C GLN A 63 -9.43 -6.40 10.97
N SER A 64 -9.58 -5.41 11.86
CA SER A 64 -9.45 -5.63 13.30
C SER A 64 -10.56 -6.57 13.77
N PRO A 65 -10.27 -7.66 14.50
CA PRO A 65 -11.32 -8.46 15.11
C PRO A 65 -12.01 -7.62 16.20
N VAL A 66 -13.31 -7.43 16.03
CA VAL A 66 -14.21 -6.85 17.03
C VAL A 66 -14.20 -7.78 18.24
N ILE A 67 -13.53 -7.37 19.33
CA ILE A 67 -13.76 -7.98 20.64
C ILE A 67 -15.05 -7.38 21.17
N GLN A 68 -16.14 -8.16 21.06
CA GLN A 68 -17.35 -7.94 21.85
C GLN A 68 -16.98 -8.04 23.32
N GLN A 69 -16.87 -6.89 23.99
CA GLN A 69 -16.79 -6.85 25.44
C GLN A 69 -18.22 -7.00 26.00
N GLU A 70 -18.67 -8.25 26.12
CA GLU A 70 -19.73 -8.57 27.07
C GLU A 70 -19.24 -8.26 28.48
N SER A 71 -20.03 -7.45 29.19
CA SER A 71 -20.18 -7.41 30.65
C SER A 71 -18.91 -7.23 31.50
N ALA A 72 -18.90 -6.18 32.33
CA ALA A 72 -19.13 -6.39 33.76
C ALA A 72 -18.99 -5.08 34.54
N ARG A 73 -19.99 -4.83 35.39
CA ARG A 73 -19.85 -4.07 36.63
C ARG A 73 -18.64 -4.57 37.42
N SER A 74 -17.90 -3.68 38.05
CA SER A 74 -17.06 -4.02 39.21
C SER A 74 -17.07 -2.82 40.15
N VAL A 75 -18.10 -2.73 41.01
CA VAL A 75 -18.11 -3.07 42.45
C VAL A 75 -16.81 -2.78 43.22
N SER A 76 -17.02 -1.99 44.27
CA SER A 76 -16.16 -1.77 45.42
C SER A 76 -15.91 -3.06 46.22
N SER A 77 -14.66 -3.47 46.38
CA SER A 77 -13.97 -3.68 47.68
C SER A 77 -12.51 -4.14 47.46
N LEU A 78 -11.56 -3.22 47.77
CA LEU A 78 -10.18 -3.31 48.35
C LEU A 78 -9.26 -4.56 48.16
N PRO A 79 -7.93 -4.53 48.50
CA PRO A 79 -6.91 -3.46 48.65
C PRO A 79 -5.54 -3.76 47.95
N GLN A 80 -4.68 -2.73 47.89
CA GLN A 80 -3.19 -2.73 47.85
C GLN A 80 -2.39 -3.70 46.95
N GLY A 81 -1.62 -3.12 46.02
CA GLY A 81 -0.43 -3.75 45.41
C GLY A 81 0.36 -2.77 44.56
N LYS A 82 1.68 -2.67 44.78
CA LYS A 82 2.63 -1.68 44.24
C LYS A 82 2.71 -1.67 42.69
N PRO A 83 3.16 -0.56 42.05
CA PRO A 83 3.33 -0.52 40.59
C PRO A 83 4.30 -1.61 40.13
N ALA A 84 3.86 -2.39 39.14
CA ALA A 84 4.66 -3.48 38.59
C ALA A 84 5.92 -2.93 37.91
N LYS A 85 7.07 -3.56 38.21
CA LYS A 85 8.36 -3.28 37.58
C LYS A 85 8.30 -3.72 36.12
N MET A 86 8.70 -2.83 35.21
CA MET A 86 8.91 -3.16 33.80
C MET A 86 10.23 -3.91 33.68
N ASP A 87 10.17 -5.24 33.73
CA ASP A 87 11.30 -6.10 33.34
C ASP A 87 11.29 -6.26 31.81
N GLU A 88 12.23 -5.54 31.20
CA GLU A 88 13.13 -6.08 30.18
C GLU A 88 12.53 -6.86 29.01
N ALA A 89 12.11 -6.12 27.97
CA ALA A 89 12.06 -6.63 26.61
C ALA A 89 12.47 -5.57 25.58
N ASN A 90 13.52 -4.78 25.88
CA ASN A 90 14.28 -4.09 24.85
C ASN A 90 15.19 -5.14 24.18
N GLY A 91 14.58 -6.00 23.36
CA GLY A 91 15.32 -6.91 22.49
C GLY A 91 16.29 -6.12 21.62
N GLU A 92 17.48 -6.67 21.43
CA GLU A 92 18.61 -6.02 20.74
C GLU A 92 18.15 -5.39 19.42
N SER A 93 18.49 -4.11 19.24
CA SER A 93 18.08 -3.34 18.06
C SER A 93 18.52 -4.05 16.79
N LEU A 94 17.54 -4.43 15.95
CA LEU A 94 17.71 -5.15 14.68
C LEU A 94 18.28 -4.27 13.54
N PHE A 95 19.09 -3.28 13.91
CA PHE A 95 19.87 -2.42 13.02
C PHE A 95 21.34 -2.55 13.40
N ASP A 96 21.94 -3.67 13.02
CA ASP A 96 23.39 -3.77 12.86
C ASP A 96 23.67 -3.36 11.40
N PHE A 97 24.25 -2.17 11.20
CA PHE A 97 24.61 -1.63 9.89
C PHE A 97 26.00 -2.11 9.46
#